data_AF-A0A0V1GLL3-F1
#
_entry.id   AF-A0A0V1GLL3-F1
#
_cell.length_a   1.000
_cell.length_b   1.000
_cell.length_c   1.000
_cell.angle_alpha   90.00
_cell.angle_beta   90.00
_cell.angle_gamma   90.00
#
_symmetry.space_group_name_H-M   'P 1'
#
loop_
_entity.id
_entity.type
_entity.pdbx_description
1 polymer ?
#
loop_
_entity_poly.entity_id
_entity_poly.type
_entity_poly.pdbx_seq_one_letter_code
_entity_poly.pdbx_strand_id
1 'polypeptide(L)'
;LIQQLTEPKLWKYCPSENNPADLISCGTSVTKLKDSRLWCEGPPLLLNPEPYEKTSDEHTQHPRSLFSGISSINDDQYEYVIDPSRLQTFSKLSRVTAWCLRFVKNCRHPSKQRQEKLTIEELN
;
A
#
# COMPACT_ATOMS: atom_id res chain seq x y z
N LEU A 1 -4.66 12.15 19.03
CA LEU A 1 -5.00 11.11 20.04
C LEU A 1 -3.78 10.65 20.84
N ILE A 2 -2.84 9.85 20.34
CA ILE A 2 -1.68 9.44 21.17
C ILE A 2 -0.68 10.60 21.49
N GLN A 3 -0.44 11.49 20.53
CA GLN A 3 0.44 12.67 20.66
C GLN A 3 -0.03 13.71 21.68
N GLN A 4 -1.32 13.70 21.99
CA GLN A 4 -1.94 14.64 22.94
C GLN A 4 -2.07 14.04 24.34
N LEU A 5 -1.89 12.72 24.48
CA LEU A 5 -2.12 11.96 25.71
C LEU A 5 -0.83 11.49 26.38
N THR A 6 0.32 11.60 25.70
CA THR A 6 1.61 11.08 26.19
C THR A 6 2.73 12.07 25.87
N GLU A 7 3.72 12.13 26.76
CA GLU A 7 4.88 13.01 26.57
C GLU A 7 5.81 12.40 25.48
N PRO A 8 6.28 13.19 24.50
CA PRO A 8 7.12 12.69 23.41
C PRO A 8 8.39 11.95 23.87
N LYS A 9 8.97 12.32 25.02
CA LYS A 9 10.15 11.67 25.61
C LYS A 9 9.91 10.20 26.03
N LEU A 10 8.65 9.78 26.13
CA LEU A 10 8.28 8.39 26.43
C LEU A 10 8.23 7.52 25.17
N TRP A 11 8.32 8.13 23.99
CA TRP A 11 8.17 7.44 22.72
C TRP A 11 9.50 6.81 22.34
N LYS A 12 9.47 5.51 22.08
CA LYS A 12 10.64 4.75 21.61
C LYS A 12 10.50 4.50 20.12
N TYR A 13 11.64 4.54 19.42
CA TYR A 13 11.71 4.06 18.05
C TYR A 13 11.42 2.55 18.02
N CYS A 14 10.56 2.13 17.09
CA CYS A 14 10.31 0.73 16.80
C CYS A 14 10.85 0.42 15.40
N PRO A 15 11.89 -0.43 15.27
CA PRO A 15 12.37 -0.88 13.97
C PRO A 15 11.26 -1.56 13.15
N SER A 16 11.29 -1.40 11.82
CA SER A 16 10.26 -1.98 10.93
C SER A 16 10.05 -3.48 11.12
N GLU A 17 11.13 -4.24 11.34
CA GLU A 17 11.09 -5.68 11.61
C GLU A 17 10.29 -6.05 12.87
N ASN A 18 10.19 -5.11 13.80
CA ASN A 18 9.46 -5.25 15.06
C ASN A 18 8.13 -4.49 15.06
N ASN A 19 7.76 -3.82 13.96
CA ASN A 19 6.49 -3.12 13.86
C ASN A 19 5.40 -4.08 13.33
N PRO A 20 4.48 -4.58 14.19
CA PRO A 20 3.44 -5.49 13.72
C PRO A 20 2.53 -4.85 12.66
N ALA A 21 2.36 -3.52 12.65
CA ALA A 21 1.57 -2.84 11.64
C ALA A 21 2.21 -2.93 10.23
N ASP A 22 3.54 -3.03 10.15
CA ASP A 22 4.26 -3.12 8.87
C ASP A 22 3.91 -4.43 8.15
N LEU A 23 3.60 -5.52 8.86
CA LEU A 23 3.22 -6.81 8.25
C LEU A 23 1.99 -6.68 7.34
N ILE A 24 0.97 -5.93 7.78
CA ILE A 24 -0.25 -5.73 6.99
C ILE A 24 -0.01 -4.69 5.90
N SER A 25 0.69 -3.58 6.19
CA SER A 25 0.95 -2.56 5.17
C SER A 25 1.89 -3.02 4.06
N CYS A 26 2.81 -3.96 4.32
CA CYS A 26 3.69 -4.53 3.29
C CYS A 26 3.08 -5.71 2.53
N GLY A 27 1.82 -6.07 2.79
CA GLY A 27 1.08 -7.07 2.01
C GLY A 27 1.32 -8.53 2.39
N THR A 28 1.46 -8.84 3.69
CA THR A 28 1.51 -10.25 4.14
C THR A 28 0.20 -10.99 3.87
N SER A 29 0.27 -12.29 3.58
CA SER A 29 -0.91 -13.14 3.39
C SER A 29 -1.63 -13.42 4.71
N VAL A 30 -2.95 -13.61 4.67
CA VAL A 30 -3.78 -13.93 5.86
C VAL A 30 -3.30 -15.16 6.63
N THR A 31 -2.81 -16.18 5.92
CA THR A 31 -2.26 -17.40 6.55
C THR A 31 -1.01 -17.09 7.38
N LYS A 32 -0.04 -16.38 6.79
CA LYS A 32 1.15 -15.91 7.51
C LYS A 32 0.82 -14.95 8.66
N LEU A 33 -0.20 -14.11 8.50
CA LEU A 33 -0.63 -13.19 9.55
C LEU A 33 -1.22 -13.93 10.75
N LYS A 34 -2.06 -14.94 10.51
CA LYS A 34 -2.68 -15.77 11.56
C LYS A 34 -1.62 -16.43 12.45
N ASP A 35 -0.55 -16.90 11.85
CA ASP A 35 0.52 -17.61 12.55
C ASP A 35 1.63 -16.66 13.06
N SER A 36 1.49 -15.34 12.85
CA SER A 36 2.49 -14.34 13.27
C SER A 36 2.39 -14.05 14.76
N ARG A 37 3.37 -14.53 15.52
CA ARG A 37 3.55 -14.10 16.93
C ARG A 37 3.76 -12.60 17.07
N LEU A 38 4.50 -11.98 16.16
CA LEU A 38 4.73 -10.53 16.21
C LEU A 38 3.41 -9.75 16.14
N TRP A 39 2.45 -10.20 15.33
CA TRP A 39 1.13 -9.59 15.24
C TRP A 39 0.26 -9.87 16.48
N CYS A 40 0.25 -11.12 16.95
CA CYS A 40 -0.63 -11.56 18.04
C CYS A 40 -0.13 -11.18 19.43
N GLU A 41 1.17 -11.27 19.66
CA GLU A 41 1.84 -11.09 20.96
C GLU A 41 2.54 -9.72 21.05
N GLY A 42 2.80 -9.08 19.91
CA GLY A 42 3.55 -7.84 19.84
C GLY A 42 5.08 -8.04 19.92
N PRO A 43 5.86 -6.96 19.76
CA PRO A 43 7.30 -7.04 19.84
C PRO A 43 7.79 -7.30 21.28
N PRO A 44 8.87 -8.09 21.47
CA PRO A 44 9.43 -8.42 22.78
C PRO A 44 9.76 -7.20 23.66
N LEU A 45 10.13 -6.08 23.04
CA LEU A 45 10.46 -4.82 23.73
C LEU A 45 9.29 -4.25 24.55
N LEU A 46 8.05 -4.53 24.15
CA LEU A 46 6.85 -4.10 24.89
C LEU A 46 6.48 -5.08 26.01
N LEU A 47 6.85 -6.35 25.87
CA LEU A 47 6.56 -7.41 26.84
C LEU A 47 7.53 -7.35 28.02
N ASN A 48 8.79 -7.02 27.75
CA ASN A 48 9.84 -6.87 28.76
C ASN A 48 10.41 -5.45 28.70
N PRO A 49 9.79 -4.48 29.40
CA PRO A 49 10.33 -3.13 29.47
C PRO A 49 11.65 -3.16 30.25
N GLU A 50 12.76 -3.13 29.52
CA GLU A 50 14.09 -2.86 30.09
C GLU A 50 14.02 -1.57 30.94
N PRO A 51 14.70 -1.52 32.10
CA PRO A 51 14.86 -0.30 32.88
C PRO A 51 15.38 0.82 31.98
N TYR A 52 14.89 2.04 32.19
CA TYR A 52 15.25 3.19 31.37
C TYR A 52 16.78 3.32 31.28
N GLU A 53 17.35 3.10 30.09
CA GLU A 53 18.70 3.55 29.78
C GLU A 53 18.57 4.77 28.88
N LYS A 54 19.18 5.88 29.30
CA LYS A 54 19.27 7.10 28.50
C LYS A 54 20.22 6.84 27.33
N THR A 55 19.74 6.20 26.27
CA THR A 55 20.49 6.10 25.03
C THR A 55 20.41 7.43 24.29
N SER A 56 21.58 8.04 24.11
CA SER A 56 21.82 9.28 23.36
C SER A 56 21.11 9.28 22.01
N ASP A 57 20.63 10.47 21.62
CA ASP A 57 19.91 10.75 20.38
C ASP A 57 20.74 10.42 19.12
N GLU A 58 20.77 9.16 18.68
CA GLU A 58 21.17 8.83 17.31
C GLU A 58 19.93 8.83 16.41
N HIS A 59 19.71 9.98 15.78
CA HIS A 59 18.64 10.21 14.82
C HIS A 59 18.96 9.52 13.49
N THR A 60 18.77 8.20 13.40
CA THR A 60 18.90 7.49 12.13
C THR A 60 17.64 7.72 11.29
N GLN A 61 17.75 8.63 10.31
CA GLN A 61 16.68 8.91 9.36
C GLN A 61 16.45 7.68 8.46
N HIS A 62 15.46 6.85 8.78
CA HIS A 62 15.01 5.78 7.87
C HIS A 62 13.98 6.33 6.86
N PRO A 63 14.18 6.12 5.55
CA PRO A 63 13.24 6.59 4.54
C PRO A 63 11.93 5.79 4.60
N ARG A 64 10.81 6.50 4.82
CA ARG A 64 9.47 5.93 4.97
C ARG A 64 8.90 5.57 3.60
N SER A 65 8.76 4.27 3.29
CA SER A 65 8.04 3.79 2.09
C SER A 65 6.56 3.56 2.44
N LEU A 66 5.66 4.37 1.89
CA LEU A 66 4.20 4.27 2.07
C LEU A 66 3.60 3.49 0.88
N PHE A 67 3.06 2.28 1.08
CA PHE A 67 2.23 1.62 0.06
C PHE A 67 1.05 0.87 0.72
N SER A 68 -0.18 1.15 0.27
CA SER A 68 -1.42 0.56 0.78
C SER A 68 -2.36 0.20 -0.38
N GLY A 69 -2.77 -1.08 -0.46
CA GLY A 69 -3.96 -1.55 -1.18
C GLY A 69 -3.74 -2.46 -2.39
N ILE A 70 -3.85 -3.79 -2.21
CA ILE A 70 -4.21 -4.77 -3.28
C ILE A 70 -5.01 -5.94 -2.65
N SER A 71 -6.26 -6.18 -3.09
CA SER A 71 -7.02 -7.41 -2.79
C SER A 71 -6.63 -8.52 -3.76
N SER A 72 -6.31 -9.71 -3.26
CA SER A 72 -5.93 -10.87 -4.09
C SER A 72 -7.12 -11.44 -4.84
N ILE A 73 -7.09 -11.38 -6.17
CA ILE A 73 -8.00 -12.08 -7.08
C ILE A 73 -7.35 -13.40 -7.50
N ASN A 74 -8.10 -14.52 -7.50
CA ASN A 74 -7.63 -15.80 -8.02
C ASN A 74 -7.51 -15.71 -9.55
N ASP A 75 -6.27 -15.71 -10.03
CA ASP A 75 -5.88 -15.39 -11.40
C ASP A 75 -6.36 -16.41 -12.44
N ASP A 76 -6.47 -17.67 -12.03
CA ASP A 76 -6.61 -18.83 -12.93
C ASP A 76 -7.96 -18.95 -13.66
N GLN A 77 -8.94 -18.06 -13.40
CA GLN A 77 -10.28 -18.14 -14.01
C GLN A 77 -10.57 -17.07 -15.06
N TYR A 78 -9.65 -16.13 -15.30
CA TYR A 78 -9.89 -15.01 -16.20
C TYR A 78 -8.77 -14.85 -17.21
N GLU A 79 -9.12 -14.84 -18.50
CA GLU A 79 -8.22 -14.32 -19.52
C GLU A 79 -8.22 -12.79 -19.42
N TYR A 80 -7.08 -12.20 -19.06
CA TYR A 80 -6.97 -10.75 -18.98
C TYR A 80 -7.12 -10.12 -20.37
N VAL A 81 -8.14 -9.27 -20.52
CA VAL A 81 -8.24 -8.36 -21.68
C VAL A 81 -7.05 -7.40 -21.70
N ILE A 82 -6.59 -6.97 -20.52
CA ILE A 82 -5.37 -6.20 -20.33
C ILE A 82 -4.55 -6.90 -19.24
N ASP A 83 -3.48 -7.59 -19.64
CA ASP A 83 -2.54 -8.23 -18.72
C ASP A 83 -1.72 -7.17 -17.96
N PRO A 84 -1.93 -7.01 -16.63
CA PRO A 84 -1.21 -6.03 -15.84
C PRO A 84 0.30 -6.29 -15.77
N SER A 85 0.74 -7.55 -15.89
CA SER A 85 2.16 -7.94 -15.79
C SER A 85 3.01 -7.34 -16.92
N ARG A 86 2.38 -7.05 -18.07
CA ARG A 86 3.01 -6.40 -19.23
C ARG A 86 3.14 -4.89 -19.08
N LEU A 87 2.49 -4.28 -18.07
CA LEU A 87 2.44 -2.85 -17.86
C LEU A 87 3.23 -2.49 -16.59
N GLN A 88 4.44 -1.96 -16.80
CA GLN A 88 5.43 -1.72 -15.75
C GLN A 88 5.03 -0.69 -14.67
N THR A 89 3.97 0.10 -14.87
CA THR A 89 3.53 1.11 -13.90
C THR A 89 2.01 1.21 -13.85
N PHE A 90 1.47 1.55 -12.68
CA PHE A 90 0.04 1.86 -12.52
C PHE A 90 -0.43 2.96 -13.48
N SER A 91 0.40 3.99 -13.72
CA SER A 91 0.06 5.05 -14.67
C SER A 91 -0.04 4.57 -16.12
N LYS A 92 0.72 3.54 -16.52
CA LYS A 92 0.59 2.90 -17.84
C LYS A 92 -0.70 2.07 -17.89
N LEU A 93 -0.97 1.29 -16.84
CA LEU A 93 -2.21 0.51 -16.71
C LEU A 93 -3.45 1.40 -16.78
N SER A 94 -3.53 2.44 -15.95
CA SER A 94 -4.63 3.41 -15.94
C SER A 94 -4.85 4.04 -17.32
N ARG A 95 -3.77 4.49 -18.00
CA ARG A 95 -3.88 5.07 -19.35
C ARG A 95 -4.40 4.09 -20.40
N VAL A 96 -3.91 2.85 -20.41
CA VAL A 96 -4.36 1.82 -21.37
C VAL A 96 -5.84 1.52 -21.12
N THR A 97 -6.24 1.31 -19.86
CA THR A 97 -7.63 1.07 -19.48
C THR A 97 -8.52 2.25 -19.88
N ALA A 98 -8.10 3.48 -19.64
CA ALA A 98 -8.82 4.68 -20.04
C ALA A 98 -9.03 4.77 -21.55
N TRP A 99 -8.00 4.46 -22.35
CA TRP A 99 -8.12 4.40 -23.81
C TRP A 99 -9.09 3.32 -24.29
N CYS A 100 -9.07 2.13 -23.67
CA CYS A 100 -10.01 1.07 -23.99
C CYS A 100 -11.47 1.50 -23.71
N LEU A 101 -11.73 2.10 -22.55
CA LEU A 101 -13.05 2.62 -22.20
C LEU A 101 -13.49 3.75 -23.14
N ARG A 102 -12.58 4.66 -23.48
CA ARG A 102 -12.85 5.73 -24.45
C ARG A 102 -13.13 5.19 -25.85
N PHE A 103 -12.39 4.18 -26.29
CA PHE A 103 -12.65 3.53 -27.56
C PHE A 103 -14.07 2.97 -27.60
N VAL A 104 -14.48 2.23 -26.57
CA VAL A 104 -15.86 1.71 -26.43
C VAL A 104 -16.88 2.84 -26.46
N LYS A 105 -16.64 3.95 -25.74
CA LYS A 105 -17.50 5.14 -25.76
C LYS A 105 -17.59 5.71 -27.17
N ASN A 106 -16.47 5.94 -27.84
CA ASN A 106 -16.41 6.51 -29.18
C ASN A 106 -17.09 5.61 -30.23
N CYS A 107 -17.04 4.29 -30.09
CA CYS A 107 -17.76 3.34 -30.95
C CYS A 107 -19.29 3.50 -30.83
N ARG A 108 -19.79 3.96 -29.68
CA ARG A 108 -21.23 4.18 -29.44
C ARG A 108 -21.73 5.55 -29.90
N HIS A 109 -20.82 6.43 -30.34
CA HIS A 109 -21.16 7.81 -30.72
C HIS A 109 -20.77 8.14 -32.18
N PRO A 110 -21.56 8.99 -32.86
CA PRO A 110 -21.19 9.55 -34.16
C PRO A 110 -19.88 10.34 -34.08
N SER A 111 -19.14 10.42 -35.19
CA SER A 111 -17.79 11.03 -35.22
C SER A 111 -17.72 12.44 -34.62
N LYS A 112 -18.77 13.26 -34.76
CA LYS A 112 -18.83 14.62 -34.22
C LYS A 112 -18.84 14.69 -32.68
N GLN A 113 -19.22 13.61 -32.01
CA GLN A 113 -19.30 13.51 -30.55
C GLN A 113 -18.14 12.72 -29.96
N ARG A 114 -17.22 12.21 -30.80
CA ARG A 114 -16.06 11.46 -30.35
C ARG A 114 -15.04 12.41 -29.76
N GLN A 115 -14.43 11.99 -28.67
CA GLN A 115 -13.38 12.75 -28.02
C GLN A 115 -12.03 12.13 -28.40
N GLU A 116 -11.12 12.94 -28.90
CA GLU A 116 -9.83 12.47 -29.43
C GLU A 116 -8.75 12.31 -28.36
N LYS A 117 -8.73 13.19 -27.34
CA LYS A 117 -7.69 13.22 -26.30
C LYS A 117 -8.27 12.86 -24.94
N LEU A 118 -7.66 11.92 -24.22
CA LEU A 118 -8.07 11.56 -22.86
C LEU A 118 -8.22 12.80 -21.96
N THR A 119 -9.27 12.81 -21.15
CA THR A 119 -9.47 13.85 -20.13
C THR A 119 -8.86 13.40 -18.80
N ILE A 120 -8.62 14.36 -17.90
CA ILE A 120 -8.09 14.08 -16.56
C ILE A 120 -9.06 13.20 -15.77
N GLU A 121 -10.37 13.41 -15.96
CA GLU A 121 -11.44 12.63 -15.34
C GLU A 121 -11.38 11.14 -15.69
N GLU A 122 -10.85 10.77 -16.86
CA GLU A 122 -10.73 9.37 -17.30
C GLU A 122 -9.49 8.66 -16.73
N LEU A 123 -8.63 9.38 -16.00
CA LEU A 123 -7.41 8.83 -15.39
C LEU A 123 -7.54 8.60 -13.88
N ASN A 124 -8.70 8.92 -13.28
CA ASN A 124 -8.98 8.84 -11.84
C ASN A 124 -9.90 7.68 -11.50
#